data_AF-A0A1H2Z4Z0-F1
#
_entry.id   AF-A0A1H2Z4Z0-F1
#
_cell.length_a   1.000
_cell.length_b   1.000
_cell.length_c   1.000
_cell.angle_alpha   90.00
_cell.angle_beta   90.00
_cell.angle_gamma   90.00
#
_symmetry.space_group_name_H-M   'P 1'
#
loop_
_entity.id
_entity.type
_entity.pdbx_description
1 polymer ?
#
loop_
_entity_poly.entity_id
_entity_poly.type
_entity_poly.pdbx_seq_one_letter_code
_entity_poly.pdbx_strand_id
1 'polypeptide(L)'
;MRKHAVVPPFRALEPELGVTERLLRQGNPALTAVAGLLPDEQAAARRLNGILAEAGARPRLVGTGSAWRIVYVGTKREGELVEAAAGMAELVAVGGWRRVKHCEACDQVFCDRTSGCTRRWCVDHRR
;
A
#
# COMPACT_ATOMS: atom_id res chain seq x y z
N MET A 1 -15.87 14.86 -1.40
CA MET A 1 -16.28 13.80 -2.34
C MET A 1 -15.40 12.57 -2.09
N ARG A 2 -15.98 11.46 -1.60
CA ARG A 2 -15.23 10.24 -1.27
C ARG A 2 -14.92 9.47 -2.55
N LYS A 3 -13.66 9.41 -2.99
CA LYS A 3 -13.20 8.64 -4.17
C LYS A 3 -13.11 7.13 -3.89
N HIS A 4 -14.06 6.55 -3.16
CA HIS A 4 -14.05 5.10 -2.92
C HIS A 4 -14.60 4.40 -4.15
N ALA A 5 -13.74 3.74 -4.90
CA ALA A 5 -14.20 2.80 -5.90
C ALA A 5 -14.68 1.52 -5.19
N VAL A 6 -15.80 0.96 -5.65
CA VAL A 6 -16.25 -0.38 -5.22
C VAL A 6 -15.09 -1.37 -5.40
N VAL A 7 -14.41 -1.28 -6.56
CA VAL A 7 -13.19 -2.01 -6.90
C VAL A 7 -12.11 -1.01 -7.33
N PRO A 8 -10.98 -0.91 -6.61
CA PRO A 8 -9.83 -0.12 -7.05
C PRO A 8 -9.40 -0.50 -8.47
N PRO A 9 -8.93 0.46 -9.28
CA PRO A 9 -8.31 0.16 -10.56
C PRO A 9 -6.91 -0.42 -10.32
N PHE A 10 -6.81 -1.68 -9.85
CA PHE A 10 -5.54 -2.26 -9.38
C PHE A 10 -4.40 -2.15 -10.40
N ARG A 11 -4.68 -2.27 -11.70
CA ARG A 11 -3.66 -2.09 -12.75
C ARG A 11 -3.04 -0.69 -12.77
N ALA A 12 -3.76 0.33 -12.34
CA ALA A 12 -3.26 1.69 -12.24
C ALA A 12 -2.39 1.91 -11.00
N LEU A 13 -2.50 1.03 -9.99
CA LEU A 13 -1.70 1.06 -8.76
C LEU A 13 -0.38 0.28 -8.91
N GLU A 14 -0.10 -0.27 -10.09
CA GLU A 14 1.11 -1.05 -10.36
C GLU A 14 2.20 -0.19 -11.00
N PRO A 15 3.47 -0.39 -10.62
CA PRO A 15 3.99 -1.50 -9.82
C PRO A 15 3.98 -1.34 -8.29
N GLU A 16 3.68 -0.14 -7.77
CA GLU A 16 3.89 0.24 -6.37
C GLU A 16 3.08 -0.62 -5.39
N LEU A 17 1.85 -1.00 -5.75
CA LEU A 17 1.05 -1.94 -4.95
C LEU A 17 1.69 -3.34 -4.89
N GLY A 18 2.29 -3.81 -5.98
CA GLY A 18 3.07 -5.05 -5.98
C GLY A 18 4.30 -4.98 -5.06
N VAL A 19 4.98 -3.83 -5.01
CA VAL A 19 6.09 -3.59 -4.06
C VAL A 19 5.59 -3.57 -2.62
N THR A 20 4.44 -2.94 -2.38
CA THR A 20 3.75 -2.94 -1.07
C THR A 20 3.50 -4.36 -0.58
N GLU A 21 2.86 -5.19 -1.40
CA GLU A 21 2.52 -6.57 -1.03
C GLU A 21 3.76 -7.44 -0.82
N ARG A 22 4.82 -7.22 -1.61
CA ARG A 22 6.10 -7.90 -1.41
C ARG A 22 6.72 -7.55 -0.06
N LEU A 23 6.82 -6.27 0.29
CA LEU A 23 7.41 -5.86 1.58
C LEU A 23 6.55 -6.30 2.76
N LEU A 24 5.22 -6.25 2.65
CA LEU A 24 4.32 -6.82 3.67
C LEU A 24 4.53 -8.33 3.83
N ARG A 25 4.72 -9.06 2.73
CA ARG A 25 5.02 -10.49 2.77
C ARG A 25 6.36 -10.82 3.43
N GLN A 26 7.34 -9.93 3.32
CA GLN A 26 8.62 -10.02 4.00
C GLN A 26 8.56 -9.55 5.46
N GLY A 27 7.39 -9.12 5.96
CA GLY A 27 7.24 -8.63 7.32
C GLY A 27 7.87 -7.27 7.56
N ASN A 28 7.94 -6.40 6.55
CA ASN A 28 8.56 -5.07 6.68
C ASN A 28 7.94 -4.30 7.87
N PRO A 29 8.75 -3.94 8.88
CA PRO A 29 8.22 -3.43 10.15
C PRO A 29 7.55 -2.06 10.01
N ALA A 30 8.01 -1.22 9.07
CA ALA A 30 7.44 0.11 8.88
C ALA A 30 6.01 0.03 8.34
N LEU A 31 5.77 -0.80 7.33
CA LEU A 31 4.44 -0.99 6.74
C LEU A 31 3.51 -1.79 7.66
N THR A 32 4.03 -2.82 8.34
CA THR A 32 3.24 -3.58 9.32
C THR A 32 2.77 -2.69 10.47
N ALA A 33 3.62 -1.76 10.93
CA ALA A 33 3.24 -0.78 11.97
C ALA A 33 2.09 0.14 11.54
N VAL A 34 1.94 0.44 10.24
CA VAL A 34 0.77 1.19 9.74
C VAL A 34 -0.50 0.39 9.96
N ALA A 35 -0.49 -0.90 9.58
CA ALA A 35 -1.66 -1.77 9.70
C ALA A 35 -2.03 -2.06 11.17
N GLY A 36 -1.03 -2.18 12.05
CA GLY A 36 -1.23 -2.41 13.49
C GLY A 36 -1.91 -1.24 14.23
N LEU A 37 -2.04 -0.07 13.60
CA LEU A 37 -2.78 1.07 14.16
C LEU A 37 -4.28 1.02 13.84
N LEU A 38 -4.73 0.10 12.99
CA LEU A 38 -6.15 -0.05 12.71
C LEU A 38 -6.89 -0.63 13.94
N PRO A 39 -8.11 -0.15 14.25
CA PRO A 39 -9.00 0.65 13.40
C PRO A 39 -8.81 2.18 13.46
N ASP A 40 -7.78 2.71 14.12
CA ASP A 40 -7.49 4.16 14.10
C ASP A 40 -6.87 4.57 12.74
N GLU A 41 -7.75 4.81 11.77
CA GLU A 41 -7.38 5.25 10.42
C GLU A 41 -6.58 6.57 10.41
N GLN A 42 -6.78 7.45 11.40
CA GLN A 42 -6.05 8.71 11.48
C GLN A 42 -4.63 8.51 11.99
N ALA A 43 -4.43 7.64 12.98
CA ALA A 43 -3.11 7.22 13.41
C ALA A 43 -2.36 6.48 12.28
N ALA A 44 -3.04 5.56 11.59
CA ALA A 44 -2.46 4.85 10.45
C ALA A 44 -2.05 5.83 9.32
N ALA A 45 -2.91 6.80 8.99
CA ALA A 45 -2.61 7.84 8.01
C ALA A 45 -1.40 8.69 8.42
N ARG A 46 -1.33 9.14 9.68
CA ARG A 46 -0.18 9.88 10.21
C ARG A 46 1.10 9.06 10.13
N ARG A 47 1.05 7.76 10.47
CA ARG A 47 2.21 6.88 10.39
C ARG A 47 2.69 6.70 8.95
N LEU A 48 1.78 6.45 8.01
CA LEU A 48 2.10 6.29 6.60
C LEU A 48 2.70 7.58 5.99
N ASN A 49 2.12 8.74 6.32
CA ASN A 49 2.66 10.03 5.91
C ASN A 49 4.05 10.29 6.53
N GLY A 50 4.27 9.86 7.78
CA GLY A 50 5.58 9.92 8.43
C GLY A 50 6.65 9.16 7.66
N ILE A 51 6.35 7.92 7.24
CA ILE A 51 7.26 7.10 6.41
C ILE A 51 7.64 7.82 5.12
N LEU A 52 6.65 8.37 4.40
CA LEU A 52 6.89 9.12 3.16
C LEU A 52 7.72 10.40 3.40
N ALA A 53 7.46 11.09 4.51
CA ALA A 53 8.16 12.33 4.85
C ALA A 53 9.63 12.06 5.26
N GLU A 54 9.86 11.07 6.12
CA GLU A 54 11.18 10.63 6.57
C GLU A 54 12.05 10.21 5.37
N ALA A 55 11.45 9.49 4.42
CA ALA A 55 12.14 9.05 3.22
C ALA A 55 12.41 10.13 2.17
N GLY A 56 11.92 11.36 2.43
CA GLY A 56 12.02 12.47 1.50
C GLY A 56 11.26 12.20 0.20
N ALA A 57 10.12 11.50 0.27
CA ALA A 57 9.32 11.18 -0.90
C ALA A 57 8.91 12.46 -1.65
N ARG A 58 9.20 12.48 -2.95
CA ARG A 58 8.83 13.56 -3.85
C ARG A 58 8.16 12.98 -5.09
N PRO A 59 7.03 13.55 -5.55
CA PRO A 59 6.42 13.12 -6.79
C PRO A 59 7.33 13.47 -7.97
N ARG A 60 7.43 12.55 -8.94
CA ARG A 60 8.12 12.73 -10.21
C ARG A 60 7.23 12.23 -11.34
N LEU A 61 7.18 13.01 -12.42
CA LEU A 61 6.52 12.59 -13.63
C LEU A 61 7.51 11.79 -14.49
N VAL A 62 7.21 10.52 -14.76
CA VAL A 62 8.06 9.62 -15.55
C VAL A 62 7.31 9.10 -16.76
N GLY A 63 8.01 8.98 -17.89
CA GLY A 63 7.46 8.40 -19.11
C GLY A 63 7.58 6.87 -19.09
N THR A 64 6.50 6.18 -19.45
CA THR A 64 6.44 4.71 -19.55
C THR A 64 6.42 4.23 -21.01
N GLY A 65 7.02 5.01 -21.93
CA GLY A 65 6.97 4.79 -23.37
C GLY A 65 5.68 5.25 -24.04
N SER A 66 4.52 4.75 -23.59
CA SER A 66 3.19 5.07 -24.17
C SER A 66 2.33 5.99 -23.30
N ALA A 67 2.77 6.31 -22.08
CA ALA A 67 2.02 7.11 -21.12
C ALA A 67 2.95 7.84 -20.15
N TRP A 68 2.36 8.67 -19.30
CA TRP A 68 3.03 9.33 -18.18
C TRP A 68 2.47 8.81 -16.86
N ARG A 69 3.32 8.72 -15.85
CA ARG A 69 2.92 8.34 -14.49
C ARG A 69 3.58 9.22 -13.46
N ILE A 70 2.88 9.45 -12.35
CA ILE A 70 3.49 10.03 -11.15
C ILE A 70 4.04 8.87 -10.34
N VAL A 71 5.33 8.92 -10.03
CA VAL A 71 5.99 8.00 -9.10
C VAL A 71 6.51 8.79 -7.92
N TYR A 72 6.60 8.17 -6.76
CA TYR A 72 7.23 8.76 -5.59
C TYR A 72 8.67 8.26 -5.50
N VAL A 73 9.61 9.18 -5.52
CA VAL A 73 11.04 8.87 -5.34
C VAL A 73 11.51 9.44 -4.01
N GLY A 74 12.28 8.66 -3.25
CA GLY A 74 12.97 9.12 -2.05
C GLY A 74 14.49 9.05 -2.20
N THR A 75 15.19 9.00 -1.08
CA THR A 75 16.64 8.77 -1.09
C THR A 75 16.97 7.35 -1.57
N LYS A 76 18.13 7.15 -2.23
CA LYS A 76 18.50 5.85 -2.82
C LYS A 76 18.45 4.67 -1.83
N ARG A 77 18.72 4.90 -0.54
CA ARG A 77 18.70 3.87 0.51
C ARG A 77 17.28 3.38 0.83
N GLU A 78 16.27 4.20 0.56
CA GLU A 78 14.87 3.96 0.97
C GLU A 78 13.93 3.81 -0.23
N GLY A 79 14.47 3.66 -1.45
CA GLY A 79 13.70 3.63 -2.70
C GLY A 79 12.53 2.64 -2.67
N GLU A 80 12.78 1.39 -2.30
CA GLU A 80 11.71 0.38 -2.23
C GLU A 80 10.65 0.67 -1.15
N LEU A 81 11.07 1.23 -0.01
CA LEU A 81 10.12 1.59 1.06
C LEU A 81 9.22 2.75 0.62
N VAL A 82 9.76 3.73 -0.12
CA VAL A 82 8.98 4.84 -0.67
C VAL A 82 7.97 4.33 -1.69
N GLU A 83 8.40 3.46 -2.60
CA GLU A 83 7.51 2.84 -3.59
C GLU A 83 6.38 2.06 -2.92
N ALA A 84 6.68 1.25 -1.90
CA ALA A 84 5.65 0.53 -1.14
C ALA A 84 4.74 1.45 -0.33
N ALA A 85 5.29 2.47 0.35
CA ALA A 85 4.48 3.40 1.12
C ALA A 85 3.54 4.20 0.19
N ALA A 86 4.01 4.57 -1.00
CA ALA A 86 3.18 5.19 -2.04
C ALA A 86 2.09 4.25 -2.53
N GLY A 87 2.42 2.99 -2.84
CA GLY A 87 1.44 1.98 -3.26
C GLY A 87 0.35 1.74 -2.20
N MET A 88 0.73 1.67 -0.93
CA MET A 88 -0.22 1.60 0.19
C MET A 88 -1.09 2.86 0.29
N ALA A 89 -0.49 4.05 0.17
CA ALA A 89 -1.22 5.32 0.22
C ALA A 89 -2.26 5.44 -0.90
N GLU A 90 -1.89 5.05 -2.12
CA GLU A 90 -2.83 5.05 -3.25
C GLU A 90 -3.94 4.02 -3.07
N LEU A 91 -3.63 2.79 -2.63
CA LEU A 91 -4.64 1.78 -2.32
C LEU A 91 -5.66 2.30 -1.30
N VAL A 92 -5.19 2.90 -0.22
CA VAL A 92 -6.06 3.45 0.82
C VAL A 92 -6.88 4.62 0.29
N ALA A 93 -6.30 5.49 -0.54
CA ALA A 93 -7.00 6.63 -1.12
C ALA A 93 -8.17 6.22 -2.04
N VAL A 94 -8.03 5.12 -2.80
CA VAL A 94 -9.07 4.65 -3.74
C VAL A 94 -9.97 3.55 -3.16
N GLY A 95 -9.45 2.74 -2.24
CA GLY A 95 -10.07 1.50 -1.76
C GLY A 95 -10.40 1.48 -0.27
N GLY A 96 -9.91 2.47 0.48
CA GLY A 96 -10.06 2.59 1.93
C GLY A 96 -9.18 1.62 2.73
N TRP A 97 -9.07 1.89 4.02
CA TRP A 97 -8.26 1.10 4.96
C TRP A 97 -8.72 -0.35 5.11
N ARG A 98 -10.00 -0.64 4.83
CA ARG A 98 -10.57 -2.00 4.86
C ARG A 98 -9.83 -3.03 3.98
N ARG A 99 -9.03 -2.56 3.01
CA ARG A 99 -8.24 -3.41 2.12
C ARG A 99 -6.87 -3.78 2.70
N VAL A 100 -6.44 -3.17 3.80
CA VAL A 100 -5.25 -3.58 4.56
C VAL A 100 -5.74 -4.46 5.71
N LYS A 101 -5.36 -5.74 5.68
CA LYS A 101 -5.92 -6.77 6.58
C LYS A 101 -4.83 -7.62 7.21
N HIS A 102 -5.14 -8.26 8.32
CA HIS A 102 -4.32 -9.30 8.94
C HIS A 102 -4.82 -10.67 8.50
N CYS A 103 -3.90 -11.57 8.17
CA CYS A 103 -4.22 -12.95 7.81
C CYS A 103 -4.77 -13.70 9.02
N GLU A 104 -5.92 -14.33 8.91
CA GLU A 104 -6.50 -15.08 10.04
C GLU A 104 -5.71 -16.33 10.46
N ALA A 105 -4.75 -16.79 9.65
CA ALA A 105 -3.93 -17.98 9.94
C ALA A 105 -2.57 -17.65 10.55
N CYS A 106 -1.96 -16.51 10.20
CA CYS A 106 -0.59 -16.17 10.58
C CYS A 106 -0.40 -14.72 11.02
N ASP A 107 -1.49 -13.96 11.15
CA ASP A 107 -1.54 -12.54 11.48
C ASP A 107 -0.78 -11.59 10.52
N GLN A 108 -0.13 -12.13 9.49
CA GLN A 108 0.61 -11.34 8.52
C GLN A 108 -0.30 -10.36 7.78
N VAL A 109 0.15 -9.11 7.69
CA VAL A 109 -0.54 -8.05 6.97
C VAL A 109 -0.55 -8.33 5.47
N PHE A 110 -1.67 -8.08 4.79
CA PHE A 110 -1.82 -8.22 3.35
C PHE A 110 -2.81 -7.21 2.75
N CYS A 111 -2.73 -7.00 1.44
CA CYS A 111 -3.69 -6.21 0.68
C CYS A 111 -4.79 -7.08 0.06
N ASP A 112 -6.06 -6.72 0.28
CA ASP A 112 -7.22 -7.39 -0.31
C ASP A 112 -7.55 -6.83 -1.70
N ARG A 113 -7.11 -7.58 -2.72
CA ARG A 113 -7.39 -7.33 -4.14
C ARG A 113 -8.73 -7.87 -4.64
N THR A 114 -9.55 -8.51 -3.80
CA THR A 114 -10.86 -9.02 -4.24
C THR A 114 -11.81 -7.84 -4.48
N SER A 115 -12.68 -7.97 -5.49
CA SER A 115 -13.66 -6.94 -5.81
C SER A 115 -14.53 -6.60 -4.60
N GLY A 116 -15.05 -7.62 -3.91
CA GLY A 116 -15.89 -7.48 -2.72
C GLY A 116 -15.15 -7.17 -1.42
N CYS A 117 -13.82 -7.10 -1.42
CA CYS A 117 -13.01 -6.94 -0.21
C CYS A 117 -13.32 -8.04 0.84
N THR A 118 -13.46 -9.29 0.41
CA THR A 118 -13.88 -10.45 1.22
C THR A 118 -12.76 -11.39 1.61
N ARG A 119 -11.52 -11.13 1.16
CA ARG A 119 -10.38 -12.01 1.44
C ARG A 119 -10.04 -11.99 2.94
N ARG A 120 -9.77 -13.16 3.49
CA ARG A 120 -9.44 -13.39 4.92
C ARG A 120 -8.00 -13.86 5.17
N TRP A 121 -7.33 -14.37 4.13
CA TRP A 121 -6.00 -14.98 4.24
C TRP A 121 -4.98 -14.33 3.30
N CYS A 122 -3.71 -14.30 3.69
CA CYS A 122 -2.61 -13.84 2.85
C CYS A 122 -2.40 -14.76 1.62
N VAL A 123 -1.41 -14.48 0.77
CA VAL A 123 -1.17 -15.26 -0.46
C VAL A 123 -0.71 -16.68 -0.15
N ASP A 124 -0.01 -16.86 0.97
CA ASP A 124 0.54 -18.15 1.39
C ASP A 124 -0.49 -19.07 2.06
N HIS A 125 -1.61 -18.50 2.53
CA HIS A 125 -2.71 -19.23 3.17
C HIS A 125 -4.01 -19.23 2.36
N ARG A 126 -4.00 -18.64 1.17
CA ARG A 126 -5.09 -18.75 0.20
C ARG A 126 -5.04 -20.17 -0.39
N ARG A 127 -6.02 -21.00 -0.01
CA ARG A 127 -6.32 -22.25 -0.72
C ARG A 127 -6.97 -21.93 -2.07
#